data_AF-A0A7W2M087-F1
#
_entry.id   AF-A0A7W2M087-F1
#
_cell.length_a   1.000
_cell.length_b   1.000
_cell.length_c   1.000
_cell.angle_alpha   90.00
_cell.angle_beta   90.00
_cell.angle_gamma   90.00
#
_symmetry.space_group_name_H-M   'P 1'
#
loop_
_entity.id
_entity.type
_entity.pdbx_description
1 polymer ?
#
loop_
_entity_poly.entity_id
_entity_poly.type
_entity_poly.pdbx_seq_one_letter_code
_entity_poly.pdbx_strand_id
1 'polypeptide(L)' 'MTHMMTPGTRLHLQDDLGQLGERLIRFGEALQDPNTTVGKLSDLAKSCGIKLHMRAVAESGEAPNAH' A
#
# COMPACT_ATOMS: atom_id res chain seq x y z
N MET A 1 19.27 6.19 34.65
CA MET A 1 18.73 4.83 34.37
C MET A 1 18.74 4.63 32.87
N THR A 2 19.78 3.99 32.35
CA THR A 2 19.93 3.66 30.93
C THR A 2 18.96 2.52 30.62
N HIS A 3 17.95 2.79 29.78
CA HIS A 3 16.97 1.80 29.34
C HIS A 3 17.72 0.72 28.54
N MET A 4 17.93 -0.45 29.14
CA MET A 4 18.47 -1.61 28.43
C MET A 4 17.37 -2.08 27.47
N MET A 5 17.40 -1.62 26.22
CA MET A 5 16.54 -2.12 25.17
C MET A 5 16.85 -3.60 24.96
N THR A 6 15.93 -4.47 25.39
CA THR A 6 16.05 -5.92 25.33
C THR A 6 16.31 -6.35 23.87
N PRO A 7 17.36 -7.13 23.58
CA PRO A 7 17.75 -7.47 22.19
C PRO A 7 16.66 -8.20 21.40
N GLY A 8 15.77 -8.96 22.04
CA GLY A 8 14.64 -9.62 21.39
C GLY A 8 13.66 -8.64 20.72
N THR A 9 13.49 -7.44 21.26
CA THR A 9 12.59 -6.41 20.72
C THR A 9 13.10 -5.85 19.38
N ARG A 10 14.42 -5.80 19.19
CA ARG A 10 15.05 -5.24 17.98
C ARG A 10 15.00 -6.19 16.79
N LEU A 11 15.02 -7.51 17.05
CA LEU A 11 14.87 -8.53 16.02
C LEU A 11 13.42 -8.61 15.55
N HIS A 12 12.46 -8.55 16.48
CA HIS A 12 11.03 -8.53 16.15
C HIS A 12 10.66 -7.30 15.30
N LEU A 13 11.16 -6.11 15.67
CA LEU A 13 10.93 -4.89 14.89
C LEU A 13 11.52 -4.97 13.47
N GLN A 14 12.67 -5.62 13.27
CA GLN A 14 13.23 -5.83 11.94
C GLN A 14 12.35 -6.75 11.09
N ASP A 15 11.79 -7.79 11.70
CA ASP A 15 10.88 -8.72 11.01
C ASP A 15 9.56 -8.03 10.64
N ASP A 16 8.93 -7.29 11.57
CA ASP A 16 7.72 -6.50 11.31
C ASP A 16 7.92 -5.46 10.20
N LEU A 17 9.04 -4.73 10.22
CA LEU A 17 9.38 -3.76 9.18
C LEU A 17 9.68 -4.45 7.84
N GLY A 18 10.32 -5.62 7.85
CA GLY A 18 10.54 -6.44 6.67
C GLY A 18 9.22 -6.88 6.03
N GLN A 19 8.31 -7.44 6.84
CA GLN A 19 6.96 -7.84 6.40
C GLN A 19 6.13 -6.65 5.92
N LEU A 20 6.28 -5.47 6.55
CA LEU A 20 5.66 -4.25 6.07
C LEU A 20 6.22 -3.83 4.70
N GLY A 21 7.54 -3.83 4.54
CA GLY A 21 8.20 -3.51 3.28
C GLY A 21 7.76 -4.41 2.13
N GLU A 22 7.68 -5.73 2.38
CA GLU A 22 7.24 -6.69 1.37
C GLU A 22 5.80 -6.43 0.91
N ARG A 23 4.90 -6.09 1.86
CA ARG A 23 3.51 -5.72 1.54
C ARG A 23 3.44 -4.41 0.74
N LEU A 24 4.30 -3.43 1.04
CA LEU A 24 4.39 -2.16 0.31
C LEU A 24 4.92 -2.35 -1.12
N ILE A 25 5.87 -3.26 -1.33
CA ILE A 25 6.36 -3.61 -2.67
C ILE A 25 5.20 -4.19 -3.49
N ARG A 26 4.48 -5.19 -2.96
CA ARG A 26 3.33 -5.79 -3.65
C ARG A 26 2.22 -4.78 -3.92
N PHE A 27 2.00 -3.84 -2.99
CA PHE A 27 1.07 -2.73 -3.21
C PHE A 27 1.49 -1.88 -4.41
N GLY A 28 2.78 -1.52 -4.52
CA GLY A 28 3.31 -0.75 -5.65
C GLY A 28 3.21 -1.49 -6.97
N GLU A 29 3.52 -2.79 -6.99
CA GLU A 29 3.37 -3.64 -8.18
C GLU A 29 1.91 -3.70 -8.65
N ALA A 30 0.98 -3.88 -7.71
CA ALA A 30 -0.46 -3.84 -7.99
C ALA A 30 -0.89 -2.47 -8.52
N LEU A 31 -0.30 -1.37 -8.04
CA LEU A 31 -0.62 -0.02 -8.52
C LEU A 31 -0.17 0.21 -9.97
N GLN A 32 0.88 -0.49 -10.42
CA GLN A 32 1.37 -0.43 -11.79
C GLN A 32 0.62 -1.36 -12.74
N ASP A 33 -0.07 -2.38 -12.23
CA ASP A 33 -0.81 -3.33 -13.05
C ASP A 33 -2.14 -2.73 -13.55
N PRO A 34 -2.36 -2.65 -14.89
CA PRO A 34 -3.55 -2.03 -15.47
C PRO A 34 -4.83 -2.85 -15.25
N ASN A 35 -4.71 -4.12 -14.85
CA ASN A 35 -5.86 -4.97 -14.50
C ASN A 35 -6.22 -4.87 -13.02
N THR A 36 -5.42 -4.15 -12.23
CA THR A 36 -5.64 -4.07 -10.80
C THR A 36 -6.82 -3.17 -10.48
N THR A 37 -7.71 -3.70 -9.66
CA THR A 37 -8.89 -2.98 -9.22
C THR A 37 -8.61 -2.16 -7.97
N VAL A 38 -9.35 -1.06 -7.82
CA VAL A 38 -9.34 -0.24 -6.60
C VAL A 38 -9.62 -1.09 -5.34
N GLY A 39 -10.47 -2.13 -5.45
CA GLY A 39 -10.75 -3.07 -4.36
C GLY A 39 -9.51 -3.83 -3.90
N LYS A 40 -8.71 -4.36 -4.83
CA LYS A 40 -7.45 -5.07 -4.53
C LYS A 40 -6.43 -4.14 -3.87
N LEU A 41 -6.32 -2.90 -4.35
CA LEU A 41 -5.46 -1.88 -3.75
C LEU A 41 -5.91 -1.53 -2.33
N SER A 42 -7.22 -1.37 -2.11
CA SER A 42 -7.77 -1.10 -0.78
C SER A 42 -7.46 -2.23 0.21
N ASP A 43 -7.52 -3.48 -0.24
CA ASP A 43 -7.21 -4.65 0.60
C ASP A 43 -5.72 -4.72 0.97
N LEU A 44 -4.84 -4.46 -0.01
CA LEU A 44 -3.39 -4.40 0.22
C LEU A 44 -3.01 -3.26 1.18
N ALA A 45 -3.62 -2.09 1.06
CA ALA A 45 -3.41 -0.98 1.98
C ALA A 45 -3.83 -1.30 3.42
N LYS A 46 -4.98 -1.97 3.59
CA LYS A 46 -5.43 -2.45 4.91
C LYS A 46 -4.43 -3.45 5.50
N SER A 47 -3.91 -4.37 4.69
CA SER A 47 -2.91 -5.35 5.11
C SER A 47 -1.59 -4.69 5.54
N CYS A 48 -1.23 -3.54 4.95
CA CYS A 48 -0.09 -2.72 5.35
C CYS A 48 -0.36 -1.87 6.61
N GLY A 49 -1.59 -1.82 7.12
CA GLY A 49 -1.95 -0.96 8.26
C GLY A 49 -1.97 0.54 7.95
N ILE A 50 -1.95 0.92 6.66
CA ILE A 50 -1.93 2.32 6.23
C ILE A 50 -3.30 2.76 5.72
N LYS A 51 -3.65 4.02 5.98
CA LYS A 51 -4.83 4.65 5.39
C LYS A 51 -4.48 5.14 3.98
N LEU A 52 -4.95 4.42 2.99
CA LEU A 52 -4.79 4.82 1.60
C LEU A 52 -5.88 5.81 1.19
N HIS A 53 -5.46 6.99 0.75
CA HIS A 53 -6.35 8.01 0.18
C HIS A 53 -6.07 8.11 -1.32
N MET A 54 -6.81 7.35 -2.13
CA MET A 54 -6.68 7.42 -3.59
C MET A 54 -7.68 8.41 -4.17
N ARG A 55 -7.18 9.34 -4.98
CA ARG A 55 -8.01 10.20 -5.83
C ARG A 55 -7.93 9.67 -7.25
N ALA A 56 -8.82 8.74 -7.59
CA ALA A 56 -8.99 8.33 -8.98
C ALA A 56 -9.70 9.46 -9.73
N VAL A 57 -8.96 10.23 -10.52
CA VAL A 57 -9.56 11.12 -11.52
C VAL A 57 -9.96 10.21 -12.68
N ALA A 58 -11.20 9.73 -12.67
CA ALA A 58 -11.76 9.12 -13.87
C ALA A 58 -11.90 10.25 -14.89
N GLU A 59 -11.01 10.28 -15.89
CA GLU A 59 -11.26 11.00 -17.12
C GLU A 59 -12.52 10.37 -17.71
N SER A 60 -13.67 10.95 -17.39
CA SER A 60 -14.95 10.52 -17.92
C SER A 60 -14.88 10.92 -19.37
N GLY A 61 -14.62 9.94 -20.25
CA GLY A 61 -14.47 10.16 -21.68
C GLY A 61 -15.57 11.07 -22.18
N GLU A 62 -15.17 12.25 -22.66
CA GLU A 62 -16.04 13.15 -23.41
C GLU A 62 -16.64 12.32 -24.55
N ALA A 63 -17.96 12.11 -24.50
CA ALA A 63 -18.67 11.51 -25.62
C ALA A 63 -18.33 12.34 -26.88
N PRO A 64 -17.95 11.71 -28.01
CA PRO A 64 -17.67 12.45 -29.23
C PRO A 64 -18.97 13.12 -29.65
N ASN A 65 -19.07 14.42 -29.38
CA ASN A 65 -20.16 15.25 -29.83
C ASN A 65 -20.06 15.31 -31.35
N ALA A 66 -20.86 14.48 -32.01
CA ALA A 66 -21.13 14.59 -33.44
C ALA A 66 -21.84 15.92 -33.68
N HIS A 67 -21.20 16.83 -34.40
CA HIS A 67 -21.86 17.93 -35.08
C HIS A 67 -21.11 18.26 -36.39
#